data_AF-B1Q2T8-F1
#
_entry.id   AF-B1Q2T8-F1
#
_cell.length_a   1.000
_cell.length_b   1.000
_cell.length_c   1.000
_cell.angle_alpha   90.00
_cell.angle_beta   90.00
_cell.angle_gamma   90.00
#
_symmetry.space_group_name_H-M   'P 1'
#
loop_
_entity.id
_entity.type
_entity.pdbx_description
1 polymer ?
#
loop_
_entity_poly.entity_id
_entity_poly.type
_entity_poly.pdbx_seq_one_letter_code
_entity_poly.pdbx_strand_id
1 'polypeptide(L)' 'LTDNSLIDKYLGFTGIICMEDLIHEIYTVGSNFKYANNFLWPFKLSSPRGGMRKKTTHYVEGGDAGNREDQINRLVRQMN' A
#
# COMPACT_ATOMS: atom_id res chain seq x y z
N LEU A 1 10.29 -2.05 9.18
CA LEU A 1 9.53 -1.58 10.35
C LEU A 1 9.34 -2.78 11.27
N THR A 2 10.05 -2.84 12.39
CA THR A 2 10.15 -4.05 13.23
C THR A 2 9.79 -3.80 14.70
N ASP A 3 9.56 -2.55 15.09
CA ASP A 3 9.28 -2.14 16.46
C ASP A 3 8.29 -0.97 16.47
N ASN A 4 7.30 -1.03 17.35
CA ASN A 4 6.31 0.03 17.57
C ASN A 4 6.97 1.28 18.17
N SER A 5 8.07 1.15 18.90
CA SER A 5 8.82 2.28 19.45
C SER A 5 9.27 3.28 18.37
N LEU A 6 9.56 2.79 17.16
CA LEU A 6 9.89 3.63 16.01
C LEU A 6 8.66 4.38 15.51
N ILE A 7 7.49 3.75 15.47
CA ILE A 7 6.25 4.37 14.99
C ILE A 7 5.86 5.51 15.95
N ASP A 8 5.79 5.22 17.25
CA ASP A 8 5.46 6.21 18.27
C ASP A 8 6.44 7.39 18.27
N LYS A 9 7.75 7.13 18.10
CA LYS A 9 8.75 8.20 18.02
C LYS A 9 8.51 9.20 16.88
N TYR A 10 8.02 8.74 15.73
CA TYR A 10 7.84 9.60 14.55
C TYR A 10 6.41 10.09 14.34
N LEU A 11 5.40 9.34 14.80
CA LEU A 11 3.98 9.62 14.57
C LEU A 11 3.14 9.69 15.85
N GLY A 12 3.72 9.47 17.02
CA GLY A 12 3.00 9.49 18.30
C GLY A 12 2.28 10.83 18.56
N PHE A 13 2.81 11.94 18.04
CA PHE A 13 2.16 13.25 18.13
C PHE A 13 0.83 13.35 17.37
N THR A 14 0.59 12.47 16.38
CA THR A 14 -0.69 12.37 15.67
C THR A 14 -1.61 11.30 16.26
N GLY A 15 -1.20 10.62 17.34
CA GLY A 15 -1.96 9.53 17.96
C GLY A 15 -1.75 8.15 17.31
N ILE A 16 -0.80 8.01 16.39
CA ILE A 16 -0.44 6.73 15.76
C ILE A 16 0.74 6.16 16.53
N ILE A 17 0.48 5.22 17.45
CA ILE A 17 1.49 4.72 18.39
C ILE A 17 2.00 3.32 18.03
N CYS A 18 1.22 2.55 17.26
CA CYS A 18 1.59 1.19 16.87
C CYS A 18 1.31 0.89 15.40
N MET A 19 1.73 -0.31 14.97
CA MET A 19 1.53 -0.77 13.60
C MET A 19 0.05 -0.90 13.22
N GLU A 20 -0.81 -1.29 14.17
CA GLU A 20 -2.26 -1.41 13.91
C GLU A 20 -2.90 -0.05 13.64
N ASP A 21 -2.54 0.98 14.41
CA ASP A 21 -3.01 2.35 14.18
C ASP A 21 -2.58 2.86 12.80
N LEU A 22 -1.35 2.56 12.39
CA LEU A 22 -0.83 2.94 11.08
C LEU A 22 -1.61 2.28 9.94
N ILE A 23 -1.94 0.98 10.09
CA ILE A 23 -2.75 0.24 9.13
C ILE A 23 -4.17 0.81 9.08
N HIS A 24 -4.78 1.03 10.25
CA HIS A 24 -6.12 1.59 10.37
C HIS A 24 -6.21 2.94 9.68
N GLU A 25 -5.30 3.86 10.02
CA GLU A 25 -5.28 5.23 9.49
C GLU A 25 -5.16 5.26 7.96
N ILE A 26 -4.34 4.37 7.38
CA ILE A 26 -4.19 4.26 5.92
C ILE A 26 -5.43 3.64 5.28
N TYR A 27 -5.97 2.57 5.86
CA TYR A 27 -7.08 1.82 5.29
C TYR A 27 -8.40 2.60 5.33
N THR A 28 -8.70 3.27 6.44
CA THR A 28 -9.93 4.06 6.60
C THR A 28 -9.80 5.48 6.08
N VAL A 29 -8.62 5.90 5.64
CA VAL A 29 -8.30 7.28 5.23
C VAL A 29 -8.64 8.26 6.36
N GLY A 30 -7.97 8.08 7.50
CA GLY A 30 -8.19 8.92 8.67
C GLY A 30 -7.66 10.37 8.51
N SER A 31 -7.83 11.17 9.55
CA SER A 31 -7.48 12.60 9.55
C SER A 31 -5.98 12.88 9.37
N ASN A 32 -5.13 11.95 9.77
CA ASN A 32 -3.68 11.98 9.70
C ASN A 32 -3.11 11.09 8.57
N PHE A 33 -3.94 10.67 7.61
CA PHE A 33 -3.54 9.83 6.46
C PHE A 33 -2.26 10.33 5.79
N LYS A 34 -2.13 11.65 5.59
CA LYS A 34 -0.95 12.25 4.94
C LYS A 34 0.35 11.95 5.72
N TYR A 35 0.31 12.00 7.05
CA TYR A 35 1.46 11.69 7.89
C TYR A 35 1.76 10.20 7.88
N ALA A 36 0.74 9.35 8.03
CA ALA A 36 0.85 7.90 7.97
C ALA A 36 1.45 7.42 6.63
N ASN A 37 0.95 7.92 5.51
CA ASN A 37 1.41 7.55 4.17
C ASN A 37 2.84 8.04 3.89
N ASN A 38 3.19 9.26 4.31
CA ASN A 38 4.54 9.81 4.09
C ASN A 38 5.60 9.17 4.99
N PHE A 39 5.21 8.59 6.12
CA PHE A 39 6.11 7.82 6.99
C PHE A 39 6.61 6.54 6.30
N LEU A 40 5.75 5.90 5.51
CA LEU A 40 6.11 4.70 4.76
C LEU A 40 6.94 5.05 3.52
N TRP A 41 8.07 4.37 3.36
CA TRP A 41 8.81 4.43 2.11
C TRP A 41 8.00 3.75 1.00
N PRO A 42 8.04 4.26 -0.26
CA PRO A 42 7.41 3.59 -1.38
C PRO A 42 7.75 2.10 -1.44
N PHE A 43 6.72 1.24 -1.45
CA PHE A 43 6.89 -0.20 -1.42
C PHE A 43 7.65 -0.68 -2.67
N LYS A 44 8.82 -1.29 -2.45
CA LYS A 44 9.61 -1.93 -3.51
C LYS A 44 9.08 -3.34 -3.73
N LEU A 45 8.16 -3.49 -4.67
CA LEU A 45 7.55 -4.77 -5.04
C LEU A 45 8.41 -5.55 -6.05
N SER A 46 8.22 -6.87 -6.08
CA SER A 46 8.84 -7.74 -7.08
C SER A 46 8.03 -7.79 -8.38
N SER A 47 8.59 -8.37 -9.44
CA SER A 47 7.83 -8.61 -10.68
C SER A 47 6.75 -9.67 -10.43
N PRO A 48 5.53 -9.53 -11.00
CA PRO A 48 4.44 -10.45 -10.73
C PRO A 48 4.76 -11.87 -11.19
N ARG A 49 4.60 -12.86 -10.29
CA ARG A 49 4.69 -14.28 -10.63
C ARG A 49 3.66 -14.64 -11.70
N GLY A 50 4.14 -15.20 -12.82
CA GLY A 50 3.32 -15.50 -14.00
C GLY A 50 3.30 -14.38 -15.06
N GLY A 51 3.98 -13.26 -14.81
CA GLY A 51 4.12 -12.16 -15.77
C GLY A 51 2.89 -11.25 -15.86
N MET A 52 2.96 -10.29 -16.78
CA MET A 52 1.85 -9.41 -17.14
C MET A 52 1.33 -9.82 -18.52
N ARG A 53 0.03 -9.67 -18.76
CA ARG A 53 -0.61 -10.00 -20.05
C ARG A 53 -0.22 -9.00 -21.13
N LYS A 54 -0.53 -7.72 -20.93
CA LYS A 54 -0.21 -6.62 -21.84
C LYS A 54 -0.17 -5.30 -21.08
N LYS A 55 1.05 -4.83 -20.79
CA LYS A 55 1.32 -3.69 -19.90
C LYS A 55 0.71 -2.36 -20.35
N THR A 56 0.51 -2.16 -21.65
CA THR A 56 0.11 -0.88 -22.23
C THR A 56 -1.39 -0.75 -22.47
N THR A 57 -2.12 -1.86 -22.53
CA THR A 57 -3.56 -1.88 -22.80
C THR A 57 -4.35 -1.79 -21.49
N HIS A 58 -5.50 -1.10 -21.51
CA HIS A 58 -6.31 -0.92 -20.31
C HIS A 58 -6.87 -2.25 -19.80
N TYR A 59 -7.07 -2.37 -18.47
CA TYR A 59 -7.53 -3.61 -17.84
C TYR A 59 -8.88 -4.10 -18.38
N VAL A 60 -9.82 -3.17 -18.60
CA VAL A 60 -11.15 -3.45 -19.19
C VAL A 60 -11.05 -4.00 -20.63
N GLU A 61 -9.98 -3.65 -21.35
CA GLU A 61 -9.71 -4.13 -22.71
C GLU A 61 -8.88 -5.44 -22.72
N GLY A 62 -8.64 -6.04 -21.56
CA GLY A 62 -7.88 -7.28 -21.40
C GLY A 62 -6.37 -7.10 -21.18
N GLY A 63 -5.88 -5.86 -20.98
CA GLY A 63 -4.50 -5.57 -20.60
C GLY A 63 -4.28 -5.46 -19.09
N ASP A 64 -3.23 -4.75 -18.68
CA ASP A 64 -2.85 -4.56 -17.26
C ASP A 64 -2.75 -3.09 -16.82
N ALA A 65 -2.94 -2.13 -17.72
CA ALA A 65 -2.90 -0.71 -17.37
C ALA A 65 -4.23 -0.24 -16.76
N GLY A 66 -4.18 0.76 -15.88
CA GLY A 66 -5.37 1.44 -15.37
C GLY A 66 -6.03 0.78 -14.15
N ASN A 67 -7.21 1.28 -13.81
CA ASN A 67 -7.96 0.85 -12.64
C ASN A 67 -8.55 -0.55 -12.86
N ARG A 68 -8.40 -1.41 -11.85
CA ARG A 68 -8.92 -2.78 -11.83
C ARG A 68 -9.72 -3.09 -10.57
N GLU A 69 -10.14 -2.05 -9.86
CA GLU A 69 -10.93 -2.12 -8.64
C GLU A 69 -10.33 -3.11 -7.63
N ASP A 70 -11.12 -4.06 -7.15
CA ASP A 70 -10.74 -5.07 -6.17
C ASP A 70 -9.70 -6.09 -6.69
N GLN A 71 -9.56 -6.23 -8.01
CA GLN A 71 -8.62 -7.17 -8.65
C GLN A 71 -7.15 -6.77 -8.45
N ILE A 72 -6.87 -5.56 -7.94
CA ILE A 72 -5.51 -5.14 -7.57
C ILE A 72 -4.92 -6.03 -6.49
N ASN A 73 -5.74 -6.51 -5.56
CA ASN A 73 -5.29 -7.38 -4.47
C ASN A 73 -4.69 -8.69 -4.99
N ARG A 74 -5.24 -9.23 -6.08
CA ARG A 74 -4.71 -10.43 -6.73
C ARG A 74 -3.33 -10.17 -7.34
N LEU A 75 -3.13 -9.00 -7.96
CA LEU A 75 -1.82 -8.61 -8.51
C LEU A 75 -0.80 -8.40 -7.40
N VAL A 76 -1.17 -7.69 -6.32
CA VAL A 76 -0.26 -7.43 -5.19
C VAL A 76 0.24 -8.74 -4.58
N ARG A 77 -0.61 -9.77 -4.42
CA ARG A 77 -0.20 -11.12 -3.95
C ARG A 77 0.78 -11.86 -4.88
N GLN A 78 0.87 -11.45 -6.14
CA GLN A 78 1.84 -12.00 -7.09
C GLN A 78 3.19 -11.28 -7.02
N MET A 79 3.21 -10.06 -6.50
CA MET A 79 4.39 -9.17 -6.43
C MET A 79 4.99 -9.05 -5.02
N ASN A 80 4.26 -9.48 -4.00
CA ASN A 80 4.68 -9.61 -2.60
C ASN A 80 5.07 -11.06 -2.30
#